data_AF-A0A968D854-F1
#
_entry.id   AF-A0A968D854-F1
#
_cell.length_a   1.000
_cell.length_b   1.000
_cell.length_c   1.000
_cell.angle_alpha   90.00
_cell.angle_beta   90.00
_cell.angle_gamma   90.00
#
_symmetry.space_group_name_H-M   'P 1'
#
loop_
_entity.id
_entity.type
_entity.pdbx_description
1 polymer ?
#
loop_
_entity_poly.entity_id
_entity_poly.type
_entity_poly.pdbx_seq_one_letter_code
_entity_poly.pdbx_strand_id
1 'polypeptide(L)'
;MSIRQRLLTAVGLGLLLLAAVPSYAEVRTFRTPQHQGYRLDYCQAFGQICGERVATQWCRGQGYEYASDWAVDRNIGDRMPTMA
;
A
#
# COMPACT_ATOMS: atom_id res chain seq x y z
N MET A 1 -39.25 6.85 -38.40
CA MET A 1 -38.19 6.66 -37.40
C MET A 1 -36.90 6.30 -38.12
N SER A 2 -35.86 7.14 -38.06
CA SER A 2 -34.75 7.17 -39.02
C SER A 2 -33.63 6.17 -38.69
N ILE A 3 -33.10 5.50 -39.72
CA ILE A 3 -31.94 4.57 -39.68
C ILE A 3 -30.73 5.22 -38.97
N ARG A 4 -30.60 6.55 -39.01
CA ARG A 4 -29.54 7.31 -38.34
C ARG A 4 -29.57 7.19 -36.81
N GLN A 5 -30.73 6.99 -36.19
CA GLN A 5 -30.86 6.85 -34.73
C GLN A 5 -30.48 5.46 -34.22
N ARG A 6 -30.55 4.41 -35.07
CA ARG A 6 -30.20 3.03 -34.67
C ARG A 6 -28.69 2.79 -34.63
N LEU A 7 -27.92 3.51 -35.46
CA LEU A 7 -26.46 3.39 -35.51
C LEU A 7 -25.79 4.04 -34.30
N LEU A 8 -26.33 5.17 -33.82
CA LEU A 8 -25.79 5.90 -32.66
C LEU A 8 -25.92 5.10 -31.35
N THR A 9 -26.98 4.30 -31.19
CA THR A 9 -27.19 3.47 -29.98
C THR A 9 -26.28 2.25 -29.92
N ALA A 10 -25.88 1.67 -31.06
CA ALA A 10 -25.05 0.46 -31.07
C ALA A 10 -23.57 0.72 -30.73
N VAL A 11 -23.04 1.88 -31.14
CA VAL A 11 -21.64 2.25 -30.89
C VAL A 11 -21.40 2.63 -29.42
N GLY A 12 -22.35 3.33 -28.79
CA GLY A 12 -22.25 3.72 -27.38
C GLY A 12 -22.28 2.55 -26.40
N LEU A 13 -23.05 1.49 -26.69
CA LEU A 13 -23.10 0.28 -25.87
C LEU A 13 -21.92 -0.68 -26.10
N GLY A 14 -21.38 -0.74 -27.32
CA GLY A 14 -20.25 -1.61 -27.65
C GLY A 14 -18.93 -1.17 -27.02
N LEU A 15 -18.73 0.14 -26.82
CA LEU A 15 -17.47 0.70 -26.29
C LEU A 15 -17.31 0.51 -24.78
N LEU A 16 -18.40 0.30 -24.03
CA LEU A 16 -18.35 0.14 -22.56
C LEU A 16 -17.87 -1.26 -22.11
N LEU A 17 -17.90 -2.27 -22.98
CA LEU A 17 -17.70 -3.67 -22.60
C LEU A 17 -16.25 -4.19 -22.77
N LEU A 18 -15.33 -3.40 -23.34
CA LEU A 18 -14.00 -3.87 -23.76
C LEU A 18 -12.82 -3.49 -22.86
N ALA A 19 -13.04 -2.82 -21.73
CA ALA A 19 -11.94 -2.34 -20.88
C ALA A 19 -11.93 -3.01 -19.49
N ALA A 20 -11.81 -4.33 -19.43
CA ALA A 20 -11.43 -5.01 -18.19
C ALA A 20 -9.91 -4.84 -18.00
N VAL A 21 -9.49 -3.79 -17.29
CA VAL A 21 -8.07 -3.60 -16.93
C VAL A 21 -7.77 -4.51 -15.74
N PRO A 22 -6.88 -5.51 -15.86
CA PRO A 22 -6.50 -6.31 -14.71
C PRO A 22 -5.76 -5.42 -13.71
N SER A 23 -6.27 -5.34 -12.47
CA SER A 23 -5.56 -4.74 -11.36
C SER A 23 -4.79 -5.82 -10.59
N TYR A 24 -3.48 -5.66 -10.47
CA TYR A 24 -2.66 -6.51 -9.60
C TYR A 24 -2.43 -5.79 -8.27
N ALA A 25 -2.34 -6.56 -7.18
CA ALA A 25 -1.86 -6.02 -5.92
C ALA A 25 -0.37 -5.66 -6.08
N GLU A 26 -0.04 -4.38 -5.90
CA GLU A 26 1.35 -3.95 -5.85
C GLU A 26 1.97 -4.37 -4.51
N VAL A 27 3.12 -5.04 -4.57
CA VAL A 27 3.89 -5.42 -3.38
C VAL A 27 5.27 -4.80 -3.48
N ARG A 28 5.68 -4.08 -2.42
CA ARG A 28 6.99 -3.44 -2.34
C ARG A 28 7.71 -3.78 -1.04
N THR A 29 9.00 -4.08 -1.16
CA THR A 29 9.87 -4.33 -0.02
C THR A 29 10.63 -3.07 0.38
N PHE A 30 10.50 -2.70 1.65
CA PHE A 30 11.26 -1.60 2.26
C PHE A 30 12.33 -2.18 3.18
N ARG A 31 13.61 -2.06 2.80
CA ARG A 31 14.72 -2.70 3.55
C ARG A 31 15.04 -2.01 4.87
N THR A 32 14.99 -0.67 4.89
CA THR A 32 15.32 0.15 6.06
C THR A 32 14.23 1.20 6.26
N PRO A 33 13.00 0.77 6.62
CA PRO A 33 11.90 1.72 6.83
C PRO A 33 12.29 2.76 7.88
N GLN A 34 11.94 4.01 7.58
CA GLN A 34 12.23 5.16 8.42
C GLN A 34 10.96 5.99 8.65
N HIS A 35 10.86 6.59 9.83
CA HIS A 35 9.88 7.60 10.15
C HIS A 35 10.62 8.88 10.56
N GLN A 36 10.36 9.99 9.86
CA GLN A 36 11.01 11.28 10.12
C GLN A 36 12.56 11.22 10.13
N GLY A 37 13.16 10.35 9.31
CA GLY A 37 14.61 10.18 9.22
C GLY A 37 15.23 9.27 10.29
N TYR A 38 14.43 8.72 11.20
CA TYR A 38 14.85 7.73 12.19
C TYR A 38 14.40 6.32 11.76
N ARG A 39 15.10 5.28 12.21
CA ARG A 39 14.66 3.90 11.95
C ARG A 39 13.31 3.67 12.59
N LEU A 40 12.40 3.04 11.86
CA LEU A 40 11.11 2.64 12.42
C LEU A 40 11.34 1.71 13.62
N ASP A 41 10.76 2.06 14.76
CA ASP A 41 10.79 1.24 15.97
C ASP A 41 9.94 -0.03 15.78
N TYR A 42 10.30 -1.10 16.48
CA TYR A 42 9.52 -2.33 16.50
C TYR A 42 8.20 -2.17 17.25
N CYS A 43 8.17 -1.29 18.26
CA CYS A 43 7.02 -1.08 19.12
C CYS A 43 6.54 0.37 19.05
N GLN A 44 5.23 0.56 19.18
CA GLN A 44 4.70 1.87 19.56
C GLN A 44 4.97 2.13 21.05
N ALA A 45 4.98 3.41 21.43
CA ALA A 45 5.13 3.95 22.80
C ALA A 45 5.42 2.93 23.92
N PHE A 46 6.66 2.92 24.42
CA PHE A 46 7.10 2.11 25.58
C PHE A 46 6.77 0.61 25.50
N GLY A 47 6.89 0.00 24.32
CA GLY A 47 6.72 -1.45 24.16
C GLY A 47 5.27 -1.92 24.06
N GLN A 48 4.33 -1.00 23.91
CA GLN A 48 2.93 -1.35 23.64
C GLN A 48 2.74 -1.45 22.13
N ILE A 49 2.02 -2.47 21.67
CA ILE A 49 1.69 -2.64 20.24
C ILE A 49 2.97 -2.75 19.39
N CYS A 50 3.45 -3.97 19.17
CA CYS A 50 4.68 -4.22 18.44
C CYS A 50 4.48 -5.03 17.17
N GLY A 51 5.51 -5.07 16.32
CA GLY A 51 5.61 -5.94 15.16
C GLY A 51 4.63 -5.60 14.06
N GLU A 52 3.87 -6.60 13.60
CA GLU A 52 3.00 -6.51 12.41
C GLU A 52 2.13 -5.26 12.40
N ARG A 53 1.57 -4.87 13.54
CA ARG A 53 0.69 -3.70 13.65
C ARG A 53 1.43 -2.40 13.38
N VAL A 54 2.68 -2.28 13.84
CA VAL A 54 3.54 -1.12 13.59
C VAL A 54 3.97 -1.10 12.13
N ALA A 55 4.41 -2.25 11.60
CA ALA A 55 4.77 -2.38 10.19
C ALA A 55 3.59 -2.03 9.27
N THR A 56 2.38 -2.49 9.61
CA THR A 56 1.15 -2.18 8.87
C THR A 56 0.79 -0.71 8.94
N GLN A 57 0.87 -0.07 10.12
CA GLN A 57 0.63 1.38 10.20
C GLN A 57 1.65 2.17 9.36
N TRP A 58 2.92 1.78 9.40
CA TRP A 58 3.93 2.44 8.60
C TRP A 58 3.70 2.25 7.09
N CYS A 59 3.36 1.04 6.64
CA CYS A 59 3.00 0.76 5.23
C CYS A 59 1.80 1.59 4.76
N ARG A 60 0.79 1.79 5.63
CA ARG A 60 -0.33 2.71 5.36
C ARG A 60 0.11 4.14 5.16
N GLY A 61 1.09 4.60 5.95
CA GLY A 61 1.74 5.89 5.73
C GLY A 61 2.49 6.00 4.39
N GLN A 62 2.88 4.88 3.78
CA GLN A 62 3.51 4.82 2.46
C GLN A 62 2.51 4.62 1.31
N GLY A 63 1.20 4.52 1.58
CA GLY A 63 0.17 4.29 0.57
C GLY A 63 -0.16 2.83 0.28
N TYR A 64 0.31 1.88 1.10
CA TYR A 64 -0.03 0.45 0.98
C TYR A 64 -1.06 0.04 2.04
N GLU A 65 -1.83 -1.02 1.77
CA GLU A 65 -2.94 -1.40 2.66
C GLU A 65 -2.46 -2.02 4.00
N TYR A 66 -1.43 -2.88 3.93
CA TYR A 66 -0.86 -3.59 5.06
C TYR A 66 0.58 -4.08 4.78
N ALA A 67 1.26 -4.56 5.81
CA ALA A 67 2.53 -5.25 5.66
C ALA A 67 2.28 -6.75 5.46
N SER A 68 2.54 -7.28 4.27
CA SER A 68 2.42 -8.71 3.98
C SER A 68 3.55 -9.55 4.58
N ASP A 69 4.67 -8.92 4.93
CA ASP A 69 5.82 -9.52 5.61
C ASP A 69 6.55 -8.43 6.41
N TRP A 70 7.24 -8.82 7.49
CA TRP A 70 8.00 -7.92 8.34
C TRP A 70 9.08 -8.66 9.13
N ALA A 71 10.18 -7.96 9.42
CA ALA A 71 11.28 -8.50 10.20
C ALA A 71 11.87 -7.43 11.14
N VAL A 72 12.35 -7.88 12.30
CA VAL A 72 13.06 -7.04 13.26
C VAL A 72 14.54 -7.01 12.97
N ASP A 73 15.08 -5.81 12.81
CA ASP A 73 16.51 -5.53 12.87
C ASP A 73 16.92 -5.38 14.34
N ARG A 74 17.42 -6.47 14.93
CA ARG A 74 17.74 -6.53 16.36
C ARG A 74 18.86 -5.54 16.70
N ASN A 75 18.75 -4.90 17.87
CA ASN A 75 19.76 -4.00 18.44
C ASN A 75 20.07 -2.77 17.53
N ILE A 76 19.14 -2.36 16.66
CA ILE A 76 19.33 -1.15 15.85
C ILE A 76 19.24 0.12 16.70
N GLY A 77 18.40 0.11 17.74
CA GLY A 77 18.25 1.21 18.71
C GLY A 77 19.54 1.53 19.47
N ASP A 78 20.45 0.57 19.62
CA ASP A 78 21.75 0.76 20.27
C ASP A 78 22.74 1.54 19.38
N ARG A 79 22.49 1.56 18.06
CA ARG A 79 23.39 2.15 17.05
C ARG A 79 22.86 3.47 16.50
N MET A 80 21.54 3.62 16.45
CA MET A 80 20.87 4.82 15.95
C MET A 80 19.50 4.99 16.61
N PRO A 81 19.01 6.23 16.80
CA PRO A 81 17.70 6.43 17.38
C PRO A 81 16.59 5.80 16.53
N THR A 82 15.63 5.18 17.19
CA THR A 82 14.40 4.65 16.59
C THR A 82 13.21 5.55 16.90
N MET A 83 12.20 5.53 16.03
CA MET A 83 10.95 6.26 16.23
C MET A 83 9.76 5.38 15.87
N ALA A 84 8.75 5.40 16.74
CA ALA A 84 7.49 4.70 16.60
C ALA A 84 6.54 5.35 15.58
#